data_AF-A0AAE1GM18-F1
#
_entry.id   AF-A0AAE1GM18-F1
#
_cell.length_a   1.000
_cell.length_b   1.000
_cell.length_c   1.000
_cell.angle_alpha   90.00
_cell.angle_beta   90.00
_cell.angle_gamma   90.00
#
_symmetry.space_group_name_H-M   'P 1'
#
loop_
_entity.id
_entity.type
_entity.pdbx_description
1 polymer ?
#
loop_
_entity_poly.entity_id
_entity_poly.type
_entity_poly.pdbx_seq_one_letter_code
_entity_poly.pdbx_strand_id
1 'polypeptide(L)'
;MNRQQTAIAKRAQIIALHDEGLSSRVIAQRLAVSRTTVQKWIHRHEEIGNLLDAERRPRPRLTSRAQDEAIQQAVRDDPFTNAVSIRKRLRLNVNAQTVRRRLREAGLRHRIPARKERLSEEHRAARLAYARQYVDKGLDFWSRGHVYGRKKHSTAQTMESSTNGDPIYNTR
;
A
#
# COMPACT_ATOMS: atom_id res chain seq x y z
N MET A 1 11.33 25.34 9.43
CA MET A 1 10.34 26.16 8.69
C MET A 1 10.07 25.52 7.33
N ASN A 2 8.81 25.30 6.95
CA ASN A 2 8.42 24.58 5.72
C ASN A 2 8.75 25.42 4.46
N ARG A 3 9.28 24.80 3.39
CA ARG A 3 9.63 25.45 2.11
C ARG A 3 8.45 26.24 1.51
N GLN A 4 7.22 25.78 1.72
CA GLN A 4 6.04 26.50 1.22
C GLN A 4 5.73 27.76 2.04
N GLN A 5 5.89 27.71 3.36
CA GLN A 5 5.66 28.86 4.24
C GLN A 5 6.65 29.99 3.96
N THR A 6 7.93 29.66 3.74
CA THR A 6 8.94 30.66 3.38
C THR A 6 8.70 31.29 2.00
N ALA A 7 8.18 30.50 1.05
CA ALA A 7 7.82 31.01 -0.27
C ALA A 7 6.61 31.95 -0.22
N ILE A 8 5.56 31.61 0.53
CA ILE A 8 4.37 32.47 0.70
C ILE A 8 4.74 33.80 1.34
N ALA A 9 5.54 33.77 2.42
CA ALA A 9 5.99 34.99 3.10
C ALA A 9 6.76 35.93 2.15
N LYS A 10 7.66 35.40 1.31
CA LYS A 10 8.36 36.19 0.31
C LYS A 10 7.43 36.80 -0.74
N ARG A 11 6.39 36.07 -1.18
CA ARG A 11 5.42 36.57 -2.15
C ARG A 11 4.53 37.68 -1.55
N ALA A 12 4.14 37.52 -0.29
CA ALA A 12 3.42 38.55 0.45
C ALA A 12 4.25 39.84 0.59
N GLN A 13 5.55 39.71 0.87
CA GLN A 13 6.47 40.87 0.90
C GLN A 13 6.58 41.55 -0.47
N ILE A 14 6.62 40.79 -1.56
CA ILE A 14 6.62 41.36 -2.92
C ILE A 14 5.38 42.23 -3.15
N ILE A 15 4.20 41.74 -2.78
CA ILE A 15 2.93 42.48 -2.96
C ILE A 15 2.88 43.70 -2.06
N ALA A 16 3.20 43.56 -0.78
CA ALA A 16 3.19 44.68 0.15
C ALA A 16 4.08 45.85 -0.33
N LEU A 17 5.30 45.53 -0.79
CA LEU A 17 6.20 46.56 -1.34
C LEU A 17 5.70 47.14 -2.67
N HIS A 18 4.99 46.35 -3.48
CA HIS A 18 4.37 46.86 -4.70
C HIS A 18 3.21 47.82 -4.39
N ASP A 19 2.39 47.50 -3.40
CA ASP A 19 1.27 48.34 -2.94
C ASP A 19 1.77 49.64 -2.30
N GLU A 20 2.98 49.65 -1.71
CA GLU A 20 3.71 50.85 -1.29
C GLU A 20 4.22 51.72 -2.46
N GLY A 21 4.03 51.29 -3.72
CA GLY A 21 4.43 52.02 -4.92
C GLY A 21 5.90 51.84 -5.34
N LEU A 22 6.62 50.86 -4.77
CA LEU A 22 8.01 50.60 -5.13
C LEU A 22 8.10 49.93 -6.51
N SER A 23 9.07 50.37 -7.32
CA SER A 23 9.32 49.74 -8.63
C SER A 23 9.81 48.29 -8.48
N SER A 24 9.46 47.42 -9.44
CA SER A 24 9.87 46.00 -9.41
C SER A 24 11.39 45.80 -9.33
N ARG A 25 12.19 46.77 -9.80
CA ARG A 25 13.67 46.74 -9.71
C ARG A 25 14.13 46.89 -8.26
N VAL A 26 13.55 47.82 -7.51
CA VAL A 26 13.88 48.07 -6.10
C VAL A 26 13.45 46.89 -5.25
N ILE A 27 12.26 46.34 -5.49
CA ILE A 27 11.75 45.14 -4.80
C ILE A 27 12.69 43.95 -5.01
N ALA A 28 13.11 43.72 -6.25
CA ALA A 28 14.04 42.63 -6.60
C ALA A 28 15.37 42.73 -5.84
N GLN A 29 15.94 43.93 -5.74
CA GLN A 29 17.17 44.18 -4.99
C GLN A 29 16.97 43.99 -3.48
N ARG A 30 15.89 44.55 -2.92
CA ARG A 30 15.60 44.49 -1.47
C ARG A 30 15.34 43.07 -0.97
N LEU A 31 14.67 42.25 -1.77
CA LEU A 31 14.31 40.87 -1.41
C LEU A 31 15.27 39.80 -1.97
N ALA A 32 16.33 40.21 -2.68
CA ALA A 32 17.29 39.32 -3.35
C ALA A 32 16.60 38.26 -4.23
N VAL A 33 15.63 38.69 -5.04
CA VAL A 33 14.88 37.85 -6.00
C VAL A 33 15.00 38.40 -7.41
N SER A 34 14.76 37.58 -8.44
CA SER A 34 14.79 38.08 -9.82
C SER A 34 13.62 39.03 -10.08
N ARG A 35 13.86 40.07 -10.90
CA ARG A 35 12.80 40.98 -11.38
C ARG A 35 11.65 40.22 -12.05
N THR A 36 11.95 39.16 -12.80
CA THR A 36 10.95 38.28 -13.43
C THR A 36 10.05 37.59 -12.41
N THR A 37 10.59 37.21 -11.24
CA THR A 37 9.79 36.62 -10.15
C THR A 37 8.87 37.66 -9.53
N VAL A 38 9.36 38.89 -9.33
CA VAL A 38 8.55 40.01 -8.81
C VAL A 38 7.36 40.28 -9.73
N GLN A 39 7.62 40.51 -11.02
CA GLN A 39 6.58 40.79 -12.01
C GLN A 39 5.57 39.63 -12.13
N LYS A 40 6.06 38.39 -12.14
CA LYS A 40 5.19 37.20 -12.16
C LYS A 40 4.21 37.17 -10.99
N TRP A 41 4.66 37.50 -9.78
CA TRP A 41 3.80 37.44 -8.59
C TRP A 41 2.86 38.64 -8.47
N ILE A 42 3.28 39.83 -8.90
CA ILE A 42 2.38 41.00 -9.00
C ILE A 42 1.23 40.66 -9.96
N HIS A 43 1.56 40.28 -11.20
CA HIS A 43 0.55 39.99 -12.22
C HIS A 43 -0.39 38.86 -11.80
N ARG A 44 0.17 37.77 -11.25
CA ARG A 44 -0.65 36.66 -10.73
C ARG A 44 -1.56 37.08 -9.58
N HIS A 45 -1.12 37.99 -8.72
CA HIS A 45 -1.93 38.51 -7.62
C HIS A 45 -3.06 39.41 -8.13
N GLU A 46 -2.79 40.25 -9.12
CA GLU A 46 -3.82 41.07 -9.78
C GLU A 46 -4.88 40.20 -10.49
N GLU A 47 -4.48 39.10 -11.13
CA GLU A 47 -5.40 38.21 -11.84
C GLU A 47 -6.21 37.28 -10.92
N ILE A 48 -5.57 36.65 -9.93
CA ILE A 48 -6.14 35.52 -9.18
C ILE A 48 -6.30 35.84 -7.68
N GLY A 49 -5.57 36.82 -7.15
CA GLY A 49 -5.60 37.19 -5.72
C GLY A 49 -5.02 36.13 -4.76
N ASN A 50 -4.37 35.07 -5.27
CA ASN A 50 -3.78 34.02 -4.44
C ASN A 50 -2.25 33.96 -4.48
N LEU A 51 -1.67 33.62 -3.33
CA LEU A 51 -0.23 33.43 -3.17
C LEU A 51 0.22 31.97 -3.18
N LEU A 52 -0.73 31.07 -3.40
CA LEU A 52 -0.51 29.64 -3.36
C LEU A 52 0.02 29.16 -4.72
N ASP A 53 0.83 28.10 -4.67
CA ASP A 53 1.17 27.39 -5.89
C ASP A 53 -0.11 26.77 -6.47
N ALA A 54 -0.25 26.81 -7.79
CA ALA A 54 -1.33 26.08 -8.45
C ALA A 54 -1.15 24.57 -8.20
N GLU A 55 -2.26 23.86 -8.06
CA GLU A 55 -2.22 22.42 -7.97
C GLU A 55 -1.49 21.85 -9.20
N ARG A 56 -0.48 21.02 -8.94
CA ARG A 56 0.30 20.43 -10.02
C ARG A 56 -0.57 19.40 -10.73
N ARG A 57 -0.73 19.56 -12.05
CA ARG A 57 -1.38 18.55 -12.86
C ARG A 57 -0.61 17.23 -12.72
N PRO A 58 -1.26 16.13 -12.32
CA PRO A 58 -0.59 14.85 -12.20
C PRO A 58 -0.18 14.35 -13.58
N ARG A 59 0.88 13.53 -13.62
CA ARG A 59 1.29 12.87 -14.87
C ARG A 59 0.13 11.99 -15.37
N PRO A 60 -0.23 12.06 -16.68
CA PRO A 60 -1.27 11.21 -17.23
C PRO A 60 -0.94 9.73 -17.03
N ARG A 61 -1.98 8.95 -16.75
CA ARG A 61 -1.88 7.50 -16.56
C ARG A 61 -1.76 6.82 -17.92
N LEU A 62 -0.99 5.74 -17.98
CA LEU A 62 -0.92 4.87 -19.17
C LEU A 62 -2.13 3.93 -19.27
N THR A 63 -2.80 3.65 -18.16
CA THR A 63 -3.99 2.79 -18.13
C THR A 63 -5.26 3.62 -18.19
N SER A 64 -6.29 3.07 -18.83
CA SER A 64 -7.64 3.63 -18.81
C SER A 64 -8.44 3.12 -17.61
N ARG A 65 -9.54 3.79 -17.29
CA ARG A 65 -10.46 3.36 -16.22
C ARG A 65 -11.02 1.96 -16.46
N ALA A 66 -11.41 1.64 -17.69
CA ALA A 66 -11.91 0.32 -18.06
C ALA A 66 -10.86 -0.78 -17.86
N GLN A 67 -9.59 -0.50 -18.16
CA GLN A 67 -8.50 -1.43 -17.88
C GLN A 67 -8.28 -1.62 -16.37
N ASP A 68 -8.35 -0.54 -15.59
CA ASP A 68 -8.22 -0.60 -14.14
C ASP A 68 -9.37 -1.41 -13.50
N GLU A 69 -10.59 -1.32 -14.04
CA GLU A 69 -11.76 -2.12 -13.65
C GLU A 69 -11.58 -3.60 -14.03
N ALA A 70 -11.11 -3.90 -15.24
CA ALA A 70 -10.80 -5.25 -15.68
C ALA A 70 -9.70 -5.90 -14.82
N ILE A 71 -8.68 -5.14 -14.40
CA ILE A 71 -7.64 -5.60 -13.46
C ILE A 71 -8.24 -5.98 -12.11
N GLN A 72 -9.21 -5.22 -11.61
CA GLN A 72 -9.86 -5.52 -10.33
C GLN A 72 -10.75 -6.76 -10.46
N GLN A 73 -11.54 -6.84 -11.53
CA GLN A 73 -12.43 -7.98 -11.76
C GLN A 73 -11.64 -9.29 -11.88
N ALA A 74 -10.51 -9.24 -12.60
CA ALA A 74 -9.56 -10.33 -12.71
C ALA A 74 -9.15 -10.96 -11.36
N VAL A 75 -9.03 -10.17 -10.29
CA VAL A 75 -8.69 -10.65 -8.94
C VAL A 75 -9.92 -11.15 -8.18
N ARG A 76 -11.11 -10.62 -8.47
CA ARG A 76 -12.35 -11.12 -7.87
C ARG A 76 -12.68 -12.52 -8.39
N ASP A 77 -12.46 -12.75 -9.69
CA ASP A 77 -12.74 -14.04 -10.33
C ASP A 77 -11.75 -15.13 -9.87
N ASP A 78 -10.46 -14.78 -9.74
CA ASP A 78 -9.43 -15.67 -9.20
C ASP A 78 -8.51 -14.90 -8.23
N PRO A 79 -8.77 -14.97 -6.92
CA PRO A 79 -7.98 -14.29 -5.89
C PRO A 79 -6.52 -14.74 -5.81
N PHE A 80 -6.17 -15.90 -6.39
CA PHE A 80 -4.81 -16.44 -6.38
C PHE A 80 -3.99 -16.02 -7.62
N THR A 81 -4.59 -15.32 -8.57
CA THR A 81 -3.87 -14.85 -9.76
C THR A 81 -2.78 -13.83 -9.40
N ASN A 82 -1.61 -13.93 -10.04
CA ASN A 82 -0.54 -12.95 -9.92
C ASN A 82 -0.66 -11.80 -10.96
N ALA A 83 0.00 -10.66 -10.68
CA ALA A 83 -0.05 -9.48 -11.56
C ALA A 83 0.51 -9.70 -12.99
N VAL A 84 1.45 -10.64 -13.16
CA VAL A 84 2.01 -10.97 -14.49
C VAL A 84 0.98 -11.72 -15.32
N SER A 85 0.27 -12.67 -14.70
CA SER A 85 -0.82 -13.42 -15.32
C SER A 85 -2.00 -12.50 -15.66
N ILE A 86 -2.38 -11.59 -14.77
CA ILE A 86 -3.43 -10.59 -15.05
C ILE A 86 -3.04 -9.74 -16.26
N ARG A 87 -1.80 -9.23 -16.30
CA ARG A 87 -1.30 -8.46 -17.45
C ARG A 87 -1.42 -9.25 -18.75
N LYS A 88 -0.98 -10.52 -18.75
CA LYS A 88 -1.02 -11.40 -19.92
C LYS A 88 -2.46 -11.69 -20.35
N ARG A 89 -3.33 -12.04 -19.39
CA ARG A 89 -4.76 -12.35 -19.62
C ARG A 89 -5.50 -11.17 -20.24
N LEU A 90 -5.24 -9.96 -19.76
CA LEU A 90 -5.86 -8.73 -20.25
C LEU A 90 -5.10 -8.08 -21.43
N ARG A 91 -4.03 -8.71 -21.93
CA ARG A 91 -3.17 -8.22 -23.03
C ARG A 91 -2.74 -6.76 -22.87
N LEU A 92 -2.44 -6.35 -21.63
CA LEU A 92 -2.10 -4.97 -21.33
C LEU A 92 -0.65 -4.66 -21.72
N ASN A 93 -0.45 -3.61 -22.50
CA ASN A 93 0.88 -3.09 -22.83
C ASN A 93 1.46 -2.22 -21.70
N VAL A 94 1.56 -2.79 -20.50
CA VAL A 94 2.11 -2.12 -19.31
C VAL A 94 3.04 -3.06 -18.55
N ASN A 95 3.93 -2.50 -17.72
CA ASN A 95 4.69 -3.34 -16.79
C ASN A 95 3.74 -3.98 -15.75
N ALA A 96 4.01 -5.22 -15.33
CA ALA A 96 3.30 -5.87 -14.23
C ALA A 96 3.29 -5.03 -12.94
N GLN A 97 4.31 -4.18 -12.73
CA GLN A 97 4.33 -3.24 -11.62
C GLN A 97 3.21 -2.19 -11.69
N THR A 98 2.84 -1.75 -12.89
CA THR A 98 1.67 -0.87 -13.09
C THR A 98 0.40 -1.57 -12.63
N VAL A 99 0.21 -2.85 -13.00
CA VAL A 99 -0.93 -3.65 -12.54
C VAL A 99 -0.96 -3.76 -11.01
N ARG A 100 0.18 -4.04 -10.37
CA ARG A 100 0.26 -4.06 -8.88
C ARG A 100 -0.10 -2.71 -8.26
N ARG A 101 0.33 -1.59 -8.86
CA ARG A 101 -0.03 -0.25 -8.40
C ARG A 101 -1.54 -0.02 -8.47
N ARG A 102 -2.20 -0.43 -9.56
CA ARG A 102 -3.67 -0.35 -9.70
C ARG A 102 -4.41 -1.17 -8.66
N LEU A 103 -3.96 -2.39 -8.40
CA LEU A 103 -4.54 -3.21 -7.35
C LEU A 103 -4.40 -2.56 -5.97
N ARG A 104 -3.22 -1.99 -5.66
CA ARG A 104 -3.01 -1.28 -4.38
C ARG A 104 -3.85 -0.02 -4.24
N GLU A 105 -4.00 0.77 -5.31
CA GLU A 105 -4.88 1.94 -5.34
C GLU A 105 -6.33 1.54 -5.06
N ALA A 106 -6.76 0.37 -5.52
CA ALA A 106 -8.07 -0.23 -5.23
C ALA A 106 -8.15 -0.96 -3.87
N GLY A 107 -7.11 -0.89 -3.02
CA GLY A 107 -7.07 -1.56 -1.73
C GLY A 107 -6.80 -3.08 -1.79
N LEU A 108 -6.62 -3.64 -2.98
CA LEU A 108 -6.36 -5.07 -3.18
C LEU A 108 -4.87 -5.38 -2.96
N ARG A 109 -4.59 -6.19 -1.95
CA ARG A 109 -3.25 -6.67 -1.63
C ARG A 109 -3.22 -8.19 -1.64
N HIS A 110 -2.16 -8.74 -2.22
CA HIS A 110 -1.86 -10.15 -2.09
C HIS A 110 -1.67 -10.51 -0.61
N ARG A 111 -2.27 -11.62 -0.19
CA ARG A 111 -2.13 -12.22 1.14
C ARG A 111 -1.80 -13.70 0.97
N ILE A 112 -1.10 -14.26 1.96
CA ILE A 112 -0.83 -15.70 2.00
C ILE A 112 -2.10 -16.38 2.52
N PRO A 113 -2.70 -17.33 1.78
CA PRO A 113 -3.87 -18.06 2.26
C PRO A 113 -3.50 -18.95 3.45
N ALA A 114 -4.42 -19.05 4.42
CA ALA A 114 -4.24 -19.93 5.57
C ALA A 114 -4.23 -21.41 5.12
N ARG A 115 -3.24 -22.18 5.57
CA ARG A 115 -3.21 -23.63 5.38
C ARG A 115 -4.26 -24.26 6.30
N LYS A 116 -5.19 -25.02 5.73
CA LYS A 116 -6.24 -25.74 6.47
C LYS A 116 -6.32 -27.18 5.98
N GLU A 117 -6.66 -28.10 6.88
CA GLU A 117 -6.99 -29.47 6.50
C GLU A 117 -8.23 -29.48 5.60
N ARG A 118 -8.21 -30.33 4.57
CA ARG A 118 -9.36 -30.51 3.67
C ARG A 118 -10.43 -31.29 4.43
N LEU A 119 -11.59 -30.67 4.67
CA LEU A 119 -12.74 -31.34 5.27
C LEU A 119 -13.55 -32.05 4.18
N SER A 120 -13.81 -33.34 4.38
CA SER A 120 -14.84 -34.08 3.65
C SER A 120 -16.22 -33.52 4.01
N GLU A 121 -17.23 -33.83 3.20
CA GLU A 121 -18.61 -33.41 3.49
C GLU A 121 -19.11 -34.01 4.81
N GLU A 122 -18.77 -35.26 5.11
CA GLU A 122 -19.08 -35.91 6.39
C GLU A 122 -18.47 -35.14 7.58
N HIS A 123 -17.19 -34.75 7.49
CA HIS A 123 -16.55 -33.95 8.55
C HIS A 123 -17.24 -32.60 8.74
N ARG A 124 -17.70 -31.95 7.65
CA ARG A 124 -18.41 -30.67 7.74
C ARG A 124 -19.77 -30.85 8.43
N ALA A 125 -20.53 -31.87 8.05
CA ALA A 125 -21.83 -32.18 8.65
C ALA A 125 -21.69 -32.48 10.15
N ALA A 126 -20.75 -33.35 10.52
CA ALA A 126 -20.50 -33.70 11.93
C ALA A 126 -20.07 -32.47 12.76
N ARG A 127 -19.15 -31.65 12.23
CA ARG A 127 -18.71 -30.42 12.91
C ARG A 127 -19.86 -29.41 13.07
N LEU A 128 -20.71 -29.27 12.05
CA LEU A 128 -21.87 -28.36 12.10
C LEU A 128 -22.92 -28.85 13.09
N ALA A 129 -23.23 -30.15 13.12
CA ALA A 129 -24.15 -30.74 14.09
C ALA A 129 -23.65 -30.54 15.52
N TYR A 130 -22.36 -30.79 15.76
CA TYR A 130 -21.71 -30.51 17.04
C TYR A 130 -21.83 -29.02 17.41
N ALA A 131 -21.43 -28.11 16.51
CA ALA A 131 -21.51 -26.68 16.79
C ALA A 131 -22.94 -26.23 17.15
N ARG A 132 -23.96 -26.68 16.42
CA ARG A 132 -25.37 -26.38 16.71
C ARG A 132 -25.84 -26.95 18.05
N GLN A 133 -25.43 -28.16 18.41
CA GLN A 133 -25.82 -28.80 19.67
C GLN A 133 -25.26 -28.06 20.90
N TYR A 134 -24.09 -27.45 20.76
CA TYR A 134 -23.35 -26.87 21.90
C TYR A 134 -23.26 -25.33 21.88
N VAL A 135 -23.83 -24.63 20.88
CA VAL A 135 -23.75 -23.16 20.76
C VAL A 135 -24.41 -22.41 21.93
N ASP A 136 -25.55 -22.91 22.40
CA ASP A 136 -26.34 -22.27 23.48
C ASP A 136 -25.93 -22.74 24.88
N LYS A 137 -24.85 -23.52 25.00
CA LYS A 137 -24.38 -24.01 26.29
C LYS A 137 -23.63 -22.90 27.03
N GLY A 138 -24.09 -22.58 28.24
CA GLY A 138 -23.48 -21.58 29.11
C GLY A 138 -22.10 -22.01 29.63
N LEU A 139 -21.37 -21.05 30.20
CA LEU A 139 -20.02 -21.24 30.75
C LEU A 139 -19.92 -22.40 31.76
N ASP A 140 -20.95 -22.63 32.56
CA ASP A 140 -21.02 -23.73 33.54
C ASP A 140 -20.95 -25.14 32.89
N PHE A 141 -21.42 -25.28 31.66
CA PHE A 141 -21.29 -26.52 30.92
C PHE A 141 -19.82 -26.77 30.51
N TRP A 142 -19.12 -25.72 30.08
CA TRP A 142 -17.74 -25.80 29.60
C TRP A 142 -16.72 -25.89 30.73
N SER A 143 -17.00 -25.30 31.90
CA SER A 143 -16.12 -25.36 33.09
C SER A 143 -15.98 -26.78 33.66
N ARG A 144 -16.96 -27.65 33.40
CA ARG A 144 -16.96 -29.04 33.85
C ARG A 144 -16.21 -30.00 32.91
N GLY A 145 -15.86 -29.55 31.70
CA GLY A 145 -15.20 -30.38 30.70
C GLY A 145 -13.67 -30.40 30.83
N HIS A 146 -13.07 -31.58 30.91
CA HIS A 146 -11.62 -31.75 30.71
C HIS A 146 -11.33 -32.12 29.26
N VAL A 147 -10.53 -31.31 28.56
CA VAL A 147 -10.12 -31.56 27.16
C VAL A 147 -8.69 -32.06 27.11
N TYR A 148 -8.49 -33.31 26.65
CA TYR A 148 -7.17 -33.87 26.40
C TYR A 148 -6.79 -33.71 24.92
N GLY A 149 -5.71 -32.97 24.65
CA GLY A 149 -5.11 -32.87 23.31
C GLY A 149 -3.79 -33.62 23.26
N ARG A 150 -3.74 -34.76 22.55
CA ARG A 150 -2.46 -35.45 22.30
C ARG A 150 -1.72 -34.70 21.19
N LYS A 151 -0.66 -33.95 21.52
CA LYS A 151 0.21 -33.33 20.52
C LYS A 151 0.95 -34.43 19.77
N LYS A 152 0.75 -34.53 18.44
CA LYS A 152 1.57 -35.42 17.61
C LYS A 152 2.95 -34.78 17.44
N HIS A 153 3.94 -35.30 18.15
CA HIS A 153 5.34 -35.04 17.82
C HIS A 153 5.69 -35.86 16.58
N SER A 154 5.99 -35.19 15.47
CA SER A 154 6.52 -35.81 14.26
C SER A 154 7.98 -36.16 14.49
N THR A 155 8.26 -37.33 15.06
CA THR A 155 9.62 -37.85 15.16
C THR A 155 9.98 -38.51 13.83
N ALA A 156 10.67 -37.80 12.95
CA ALA A 156 11.41 -38.43 11.87
C ALA A 156 12.63 -39.12 12.50
N GLN A 157 12.53 -40.42 12.76
CA GLN A 157 13.69 -41.26 13.04
C GLN A 157 14.42 -41.50 11.72
N THR A 158 15.46 -40.72 11.45
CA THR A 158 16.50 -41.11 10.49
C THR A 158 17.33 -42.21 11.16
N MET A 159 17.26 -43.42 10.64
CA MET A 159 18.25 -44.45 10.94
C MET A 159 19.56 -44.05 10.26
N GLU A 160 20.53 -43.56 11.02
CA GLU A 160 21.93 -43.47 10.59
C GLU A 160 22.75 -44.49 11.38
N SER A 161 23.03 -45.59 10.70
CA SER A 161 24.03 -46.58 11.04
C SER A 161 25.43 -45.96 11.03
N SER A 162 26.06 -46.01 12.20
CA SER A 162 27.48 -45.95 12.51
C SER A 162 28.45 -46.15 11.32
N THR A 163 29.22 -45.11 10.97
CA THR A 163 30.63 -45.24 10.56
C THR A 163 31.43 -44.05 11.06
N ASN A 164 32.47 -44.36 11.83
CA ASN A 164 33.47 -43.47 12.42
C ASN A 164 34.15 -42.56 11.38
N GLY A 165 34.44 -41.31 11.76
CA GLY A 165 35.28 -40.38 11.01
C GLY A 165 35.49 -39.08 11.78
N ASP A 166 36.74 -38.83 12.16
CA ASP A 166 37.25 -37.84 13.13
C ASP A 166 36.91 -36.34 12.89
N PRO A 167 37.01 -35.48 13.93
CA PRO A 167 36.63 -34.08 13.83
C PRO A 167 37.78 -33.22 13.28
N ILE A 168 37.51 -32.43 12.24
CA ILE A 168 38.43 -31.37 11.80
C ILE A 168 37.79 -30.02 12.09
N TYR A 169 38.50 -29.24 12.91
CA TYR A 169 38.14 -27.91 13.35
C TYR A 169 38.02 -26.88 12.20
N ASN A 170 37.19 -25.87 12.47
CA ASN A 170 36.99 -24.65 11.70
C ASN A 170 38.27 -23.80 11.53
N THR A 171 38.48 -23.22 10.35
CA THR A 171 39.23 -21.96 10.22
C THR A 171 38.79 -21.12 8.99
N ARG A 172 38.38 -19.87 9.32
CA ARG A 172 38.31 -18.62 8.55
C ARG A 172 37.15 -18.38 7.59
#